data_AF-A0A8T0DJD4-F1
#
_entry.id   AF-A0A8T0DJD4-F1
#
_cell.length_a   1.000
_cell.length_b   1.000
_cell.length_c   1.000
_cell.angle_alpha   90.00
_cell.angle_beta   90.00
_cell.angle_gamma   90.00
#
_symmetry.space_group_name_H-M   'P 1'
#
loop_
_entity.id
_entity.type
_entity.pdbx_description
1 polymer ?
#
loop_
_entity_poly.entity_id
_entity_poly.type
_entity_poly.pdbx_seq_one_letter_code
_entity_poly.pdbx_strand_id
1 'polypeptide(L)'
;MCQISVSASGFLYHQIRCIVSLLVMIGRGYEPVSLIEDLLDISKTPAKPQYQIAGDIPLLFTDAEYPEDSVHWYTSEAAQLELTRHFQKLWSEHAIRSTTVKTILDHVEKRWPRSPLPLYHLDWIIPEGRWREERVCGKGSHKPLCKRPVELTVEERLDRFKRKKTGSEDESALPTDHKNENKTV
;
A
#
# COMPACT_ATOMS: atom_id res chain seq x y z
N MET A 1 12.49 -4.54 -14.90
CA MET A 1 11.48 -3.90 -14.05
C MET A 1 10.19 -3.79 -14.86
N CYS A 2 9.04 -3.95 -14.22
CA CYS A 2 7.74 -3.69 -14.85
C CYS A 2 7.23 -2.33 -14.35
N GLN A 3 6.66 -1.53 -15.24
CA GLN A 3 6.06 -0.24 -14.93
C GLN A 3 4.60 -0.24 -15.37
N ILE A 4 3.74 0.36 -14.56
CA ILE A 4 2.33 0.61 -14.88
C ILE A 4 2.15 2.12 -14.90
N SER A 5 1.55 2.64 -15.97
CA SER A 5 1.10 4.03 -16.05
C SER A 5 -0.41 4.08 -15.88
N VAL A 6 -0.91 4.98 -15.03
CA VAL A 6 -2.34 5.17 -14.79
C VAL A 6 -2.65 6.65 -14.85
N SER A 7 -3.63 7.01 -15.68
CA SER A 7 -4.11 8.39 -15.84
C SER A 7 -5.61 8.44 -15.57
N ALA A 8 -6.06 9.43 -14.80
CA ALA A 8 -7.45 9.69 -14.50
C ALA A 8 -7.64 11.16 -14.08
N SER A 9 -8.89 11.64 -14.06
CA SER A 9 -9.23 12.97 -13.54
C SER A 9 -8.99 13.14 -12.04
N GLY A 10 -8.95 12.03 -11.30
CA GLY A 10 -8.67 12.01 -9.87
C GLY A 10 -8.64 10.60 -9.33
N PHE A 11 -8.03 10.44 -8.15
CA PHE A 11 -7.94 9.16 -7.44
C PHE A 11 -8.44 9.30 -6.01
N LEU A 12 -9.11 8.25 -5.52
CA LEU A 12 -9.40 8.11 -4.10
C LEU A 12 -8.12 7.86 -3.31
N TYR A 13 -8.17 8.16 -2.01
CA TYR A 13 -7.05 7.93 -1.12
C TYR A 13 -6.59 6.46 -1.18
N HIS A 14 -5.29 6.27 -1.44
CA HIS A 14 -4.63 4.96 -1.66
C HIS A 14 -5.10 4.12 -2.86
N GLN A 15 -5.94 4.65 -3.77
CA GLN A 15 -6.53 3.85 -4.87
C GLN A 15 -5.47 3.19 -5.78
N ILE A 16 -4.45 3.94 -6.21
CA ILE A 16 -3.39 3.39 -7.07
C ILE A 16 -2.63 2.26 -6.38
N ARG A 17 -2.26 2.45 -5.11
CA ARG A 17 -1.54 1.44 -4.34
C ARG A 17 -2.40 0.19 -4.08
N CYS A 18 -3.72 0.35 -3.97
CA CYS A 18 -4.67 -0.76 -3.92
C CYS A 18 -4.68 -1.54 -5.25
N ILE A 19 -4.75 -0.84 -6.39
CA ILE A 19 -4.71 -1.47 -7.73
C ILE A 19 -3.41 -2.27 -7.90
N VAL A 20 -2.26 -1.67 -7.58
CA VAL A 20 -0.95 -2.33 -7.66
C VAL A 20 -0.92 -3.60 -6.80
N SER A 21 -1.51 -3.57 -5.59
CA SER A 21 -1.60 -4.77 -4.75
C SER A 21 -2.31 -5.92 -5.45
N LEU A 22 -3.46 -5.64 -6.06
CA LEU A 22 -4.26 -6.64 -6.77
C LEU A 22 -3.51 -7.19 -8.00
N LEU A 23 -2.91 -6.30 -8.80
CA LEU A 23 -2.21 -6.68 -10.02
C LEU A 23 -1.02 -7.61 -9.77
N VAL A 24 -0.26 -7.38 -8.70
CA VAL A 24 0.85 -8.28 -8.36
C VAL A 24 0.34 -9.59 -7.77
N MET A 25 -0.76 -9.61 -7.00
CA MET A 25 -1.37 -10.88 -6.55
C MET A 25 -1.82 -11.74 -7.73
N ILE A 26 -2.43 -11.11 -8.75
CA ILE A 26 -2.79 -11.78 -10.00
C ILE A 26 -1.54 -12.25 -10.76
N GLY A 27 -0.53 -11.38 -10.91
CA GLY A 27 0.72 -11.70 -11.60
C GLY A 27 1.53 -12.83 -10.92
N ARG A 28 1.32 -13.04 -9.63
CA ARG A 28 1.88 -14.17 -8.87
C ARG A 28 1.03 -15.43 -8.91
N GLY A 29 -0.16 -15.39 -9.51
CA GLY A 29 -1.09 -16.52 -9.57
C GLY A 29 -1.83 -16.80 -8.27
N TYR A 30 -1.82 -15.86 -7.30
CA TYR A 30 -2.58 -15.98 -6.06
C TYR A 30 -4.06 -15.64 -6.25
N GLU A 31 -4.38 -14.91 -7.31
CA GLU A 31 -5.73 -14.53 -7.68
C GLU A 31 -5.92 -14.68 -9.19
N PRO A 32 -7.13 -14.99 -9.67
CA PRO A 32 -7.41 -15.06 -11.09
C PRO A 32 -7.50 -13.67 -11.72
N VAL A 33 -7.29 -13.58 -13.03
CA VAL A 33 -7.45 -12.32 -13.79
C VAL A 33 -8.89 -11.77 -13.68
N SER A 34 -9.89 -12.67 -13.58
CA SER A 34 -11.32 -12.31 -13.42
C SER A 34 -11.63 -11.58 -12.11
N LEU A 35 -10.72 -11.60 -11.13
CA LEU A 35 -10.91 -10.95 -9.84
C LEU A 35 -11.28 -9.47 -9.99
N ILE A 36 -10.65 -8.75 -10.93
CA ILE A 36 -10.90 -7.31 -11.10
C ILE A 36 -12.35 -7.05 -11.50
N GLU A 37 -12.90 -7.88 -12.39
CA GLU A 37 -14.31 -7.80 -12.79
C GLU A 37 -15.23 -8.12 -11.60
N ASP A 38 -14.89 -9.17 -10.83
CA ASP A 38 -15.66 -9.56 -9.65
C ASP A 38 -15.69 -8.48 -8.55
N LEU A 39 -14.59 -7.72 -8.40
CA LEU A 39 -14.50 -6.62 -7.43
C LEU A 39 -15.25 -5.36 -7.86
N LEU A 40 -15.44 -5.16 -9.17
CA LEU A 40 -16.20 -4.03 -9.72
C LEU A 40 -17.70 -4.34 -9.82
N ASP A 41 -18.08 -5.62 -9.77
CA ASP A 41 -19.46 -6.07 -9.75
C ASP A 41 -20.03 -6.05 -8.32
N ILE A 42 -20.88 -5.05 -8.05
CA ILE A 42 -21.53 -4.85 -6.75
C ILE A 42 -22.42 -6.05 -6.36
N SER A 43 -22.96 -6.79 -7.34
CA SER A 43 -23.79 -7.98 -7.06
C SER A 43 -22.96 -9.13 -6.48
N LYS A 44 -21.67 -9.23 -6.86
CA LYS A 44 -20.73 -10.23 -6.36
C LYS A 44 -19.98 -9.75 -5.12
N THR A 45 -19.54 -8.49 -5.15
CA THR A 45 -18.72 -7.87 -4.12
C THR A 45 -19.41 -6.61 -3.60
N PRO A 46 -20.40 -6.75 -2.69
CA PRO A 46 -21.14 -5.61 -2.16
C PRO A 46 -20.30 -4.70 -1.25
N ALA A 47 -19.17 -5.21 -0.75
CA ALA A 47 -18.27 -4.47 0.12
C ALA A 47 -16.81 -4.84 -0.16
N LYS A 48 -15.91 -3.88 0.05
CA LYS A 48 -14.49 -4.02 -0.26
C LYS A 48 -13.84 -5.09 0.62
N PRO A 49 -13.24 -6.15 0.06
CA PRO A 49 -12.50 -7.14 0.85
C PRO A 49 -11.22 -6.55 1.42
N GLN A 50 -10.73 -7.13 2.52
CA GLN A 50 -9.49 -6.68 3.16
C GLN A 50 -8.25 -7.11 2.36
N TYR A 51 -7.46 -6.14 1.94
CA TYR A 51 -6.12 -6.37 1.38
C TYR A 51 -5.14 -5.27 1.75
N GLN A 52 -3.86 -5.62 1.82
CA GLN A 52 -2.77 -4.71 2.13
C GLN A 52 -2.53 -3.76 0.96
N ILE A 53 -2.24 -2.52 1.30
CA ILE A 53 -1.88 -1.47 0.36
C ILE A 53 -0.42 -1.70 -0.06
N ALA A 54 -0.11 -1.57 -1.35
CA ALA A 54 1.25 -1.71 -1.86
C ALA A 54 2.19 -0.68 -1.21
N GLY A 55 3.50 -0.89 -1.22
CA GLY A 55 4.48 0.11 -0.77
C GLY A 55 4.28 1.48 -1.45
N ASP A 56 4.65 2.55 -0.77
CA ASP A 56 4.59 3.92 -1.30
C ASP A 56 5.80 4.26 -2.18
N ILE A 57 6.98 3.73 -1.85
CA ILE A 57 8.24 3.95 -2.57
C ILE A 57 8.12 3.90 -4.11
N PRO A 58 7.44 2.93 -4.75
CA PRO A 58 7.40 2.84 -6.21
C PRO A 58 6.42 3.82 -6.88
N LEU A 59 5.65 4.62 -6.13
CA LEU A 59 4.65 5.53 -6.69
C LEU A 59 5.30 6.85 -7.12
N LEU A 60 5.24 7.16 -8.40
CA LEU A 60 5.73 8.41 -8.98
C LEU A 60 4.59 9.18 -9.63
N PHE A 61 4.39 10.42 -9.19
CA PHE A 61 3.56 11.39 -9.91
C PHE A 61 4.41 12.05 -10.99
N THR A 62 4.00 11.91 -12.25
CA THR A 62 4.79 12.31 -13.42
C THR A 62 4.26 13.59 -14.06
N ASP A 63 2.96 13.64 -14.34
CA ASP A 63 2.37 14.75 -15.07
C ASP A 63 0.89 14.97 -14.70
N ALA A 64 0.40 16.19 -14.95
CA ALA A 64 -1.01 16.56 -14.92
C ALA A 64 -1.37 17.31 -16.21
N GLU A 65 -2.46 16.86 -16.84
CA GLU A 65 -2.98 17.49 -18.06
C GLU A 65 -3.86 18.70 -17.72
N TYR A 66 -3.62 19.80 -18.42
CA TYR A 66 -4.41 21.03 -18.35
C TYR A 66 -4.93 21.37 -19.75
N PRO A 67 -6.11 22.03 -19.89
CA PRO A 67 -6.59 22.51 -21.17
C PRO A 67 -5.53 23.38 -21.88
N GLU A 68 -5.50 23.31 -23.21
CA GLU A 68 -4.64 24.17 -24.03
C GLU A 68 -4.87 25.65 -23.64
N ASP A 69 -3.78 26.42 -23.59
CA ASP A 69 -3.74 27.85 -23.23
C ASP A 69 -4.20 28.21 -21.79
N SER A 70 -4.48 27.24 -20.93
CA SER A 70 -4.87 27.51 -19.54
C SER A 70 -3.68 27.75 -18.59
N VAL A 71 -2.54 27.11 -18.88
CA VAL A 71 -1.31 27.21 -18.07
C VAL A 71 -0.11 27.35 -19.00
N HIS A 72 0.71 28.37 -18.76
CA HIS A 72 1.97 28.55 -19.46
C HIS A 72 3.13 28.41 -18.48
N TRP A 73 3.88 27.32 -18.62
CA TRP A 73 5.08 27.07 -17.84
C TRP A 73 6.27 27.81 -18.44
N TYR A 74 6.98 28.59 -17.63
CA TYR A 74 8.21 29.26 -18.03
C TYR A 74 9.38 28.70 -17.22
N THR A 75 10.47 28.36 -17.90
CA THR A 75 11.68 27.86 -17.23
C THR A 75 12.90 28.34 -18.01
N SER A 76 13.87 28.94 -17.31
CA SER A 76 15.12 29.39 -17.94
C SER A 76 15.97 28.21 -18.39
N GLU A 77 16.76 28.39 -19.45
CA GLU A 77 17.70 27.38 -19.93
C GLU A 77 18.67 26.91 -18.82
N ALA A 78 19.14 27.85 -17.99
CA ALA A 78 19.98 27.53 -16.84
C ALA A 78 19.27 26.58 -15.86
N ALA A 79 17.99 26.81 -15.55
CA ALA A 79 17.24 25.93 -14.65
C ALA A 79 16.98 24.54 -15.27
N GLN A 80 16.69 24.48 -16.58
CA GLN A 80 16.54 23.20 -17.31
C GLN A 80 17.85 22.39 -17.27
N LEU A 81 18.99 23.06 -17.45
CA LEU A 81 20.31 22.43 -17.37
C LEU A 81 20.63 21.96 -15.94
N GLU A 82 20.33 22.76 -14.92
CA GLU A 82 20.49 22.37 -13.51
C GLU A 82 19.65 21.13 -13.18
N LEU A 83 18.38 21.09 -13.62
CA LEU A 83 17.48 19.97 -13.39
C LEU A 83 18.03 18.68 -14.03
N THR A 84 18.45 18.78 -15.29
CA THR A 84 19.06 17.67 -16.02
C THR A 84 20.31 17.16 -15.31
N ARG A 85 21.21 18.08 -14.92
CA ARG A 85 22.44 17.73 -14.19
C ARG A 85 22.14 17.06 -12.86
N HIS A 86 21.17 17.59 -12.11
CA HIS A 86 20.77 17.06 -10.80
C HIS A 86 20.29 15.60 -10.92
N PHE A 87 19.35 15.34 -11.83
CA PHE A 87 18.81 13.99 -12.00
C PHE A 87 19.80 13.02 -12.65
N GLN A 88 20.69 13.47 -13.54
CA GLN A 88 21.77 12.62 -14.05
C GLN A 88 22.72 12.17 -12.94
N LYS A 89 23.10 13.07 -12.01
CA LYS A 89 23.92 12.72 -10.85
C LYS A 89 23.21 11.72 -9.94
N LEU A 90 21.97 12.01 -9.57
CA LEU A 90 21.15 11.10 -8.76
C LEU A 90 21.00 9.72 -9.42
N TRP A 91 20.68 9.69 -10.71
CA TRP A 91 20.58 8.45 -11.47
C TRP A 91 21.87 7.64 -11.41
N SER A 92 23.02 8.27 -11.67
CA SER A 92 24.32 7.58 -11.65
C SER A 92 24.61 6.96 -10.28
N GLU A 93 24.35 7.70 -9.19
CA GLU A 93 24.54 7.22 -7.83
C GLU A 93 23.66 6.00 -7.51
N HIS A 94 22.36 6.10 -7.81
CA HIS A 94 21.41 5.00 -7.56
C HIS A 94 21.67 3.79 -8.46
N ALA A 95 22.07 4.00 -9.72
CA ALA A 95 22.42 2.93 -10.64
C ALA A 95 23.66 2.15 -10.17
N ILE A 96 24.71 2.85 -9.70
CA ILE A 96 25.91 2.21 -9.13
C ILE A 96 25.54 1.40 -7.89
N ARG A 97 24.77 1.98 -6.96
CA ARG A 97 24.34 1.30 -5.73
C ARG A 97 23.50 0.05 -6.03
N SER A 98 22.51 0.17 -6.91
CA SER A 98 21.65 -0.94 -7.32
C SER A 98 22.44 -2.08 -7.96
N THR A 99 23.34 -1.74 -8.90
CA THR A 99 24.16 -2.72 -9.62
C THR A 99 25.14 -3.43 -8.68
N THR A 100 25.78 -2.69 -7.76
CA THR A 100 26.70 -3.25 -6.77
C THR A 100 25.99 -4.25 -5.87
N VAL A 101 24.83 -3.87 -5.32
CA VAL A 101 24.04 -4.76 -4.46
C VAL A 101 23.54 -5.98 -5.24
N LYS A 102 23.06 -5.80 -6.48
CA LYS A 102 22.61 -6.91 -7.32
C LYS A 102 23.74 -7.89 -7.65
N THR A 103 24.93 -7.38 -7.98
CA THR A 103 26.11 -8.22 -8.24
C THR A 103 26.49 -9.08 -7.03
N ILE A 104 26.46 -8.47 -5.83
CA ILE A 104 26.72 -9.20 -4.58
C ILE A 104 25.62 -10.25 -4.33
N LEU A 105 24.35 -9.89 -4.53
CA LEU A 105 23.22 -10.80 -4.38
C LEU A 105 23.36 -12.01 -5.31
N ASP A 106 23.69 -11.80 -6.58
CA ASP A 106 23.87 -12.87 -7.57
C ASP A 106 25.01 -13.81 -7.15
N HIS A 107 26.10 -13.27 -6.59
CA HIS A 107 27.19 -14.08 -6.04
C HIS A 107 26.72 -14.95 -4.85
N VAL A 108 25.96 -14.37 -3.93
CA VAL A 108 25.41 -15.07 -2.76
C VAL A 108 24.43 -16.16 -3.19
N GLU A 109 23.50 -15.87 -4.09
CA GLU A 109 22.51 -16.83 -4.60
C GLU A 109 23.17 -17.98 -5.37
N LYS A 110 24.22 -17.70 -6.15
CA LYS A 110 25.02 -18.74 -6.83
C LYS A 110 25.79 -19.61 -5.85
N ARG A 111 26.30 -19.04 -4.76
CA ARG A 111 27.07 -19.77 -3.73
C ARG A 111 26.18 -20.64 -2.85
N TRP A 112 24.95 -20.22 -2.59
CA TRP A 112 23.96 -20.93 -1.79
C TRP A 112 22.62 -21.02 -2.53
N PRO A 113 22.51 -21.93 -3.51
CA PRO A 113 21.29 -22.08 -4.28
C PRO A 113 20.14 -22.57 -3.39
N ARG A 114 18.97 -21.97 -3.55
CA ARG A 114 17.72 -22.37 -2.91
C ARG A 114 16.64 -22.71 -3.93
N SER A 115 15.78 -23.65 -3.60
CA SER A 115 14.62 -24.02 -4.40
C SER A 115 13.39 -24.23 -3.49
N PRO A 116 12.31 -23.46 -3.67
CA PRO A 116 12.17 -22.34 -4.60
C PRO A 116 13.06 -21.14 -4.21
N LEU A 117 13.39 -20.28 -5.18
CA LEU A 117 14.11 -19.04 -4.88
C LEU A 117 13.20 -18.09 -4.09
N PRO A 118 13.63 -17.58 -2.92
CA PRO A 118 12.82 -16.65 -2.16
C PRO A 118 12.74 -15.29 -2.85
N LEU A 119 11.52 -14.76 -3.03
CA LEU A 119 11.28 -13.49 -3.73
C LEU A 119 11.20 -12.28 -2.77
N TYR A 120 12.21 -12.09 -1.92
CA TYR A 120 12.21 -11.02 -0.90
C TYR A 120 12.19 -9.60 -1.47
N HIS A 121 12.56 -9.42 -2.73
CA HIS A 121 12.50 -8.12 -3.40
C HIS A 121 11.05 -7.58 -3.52
N LEU A 122 10.04 -8.46 -3.41
CA LEU A 122 8.63 -8.05 -3.44
C LEU A 122 8.09 -7.63 -2.07
N ASP A 123 8.81 -7.87 -0.97
CA ASP A 123 8.36 -7.51 0.39
C ASP A 123 8.13 -6.00 0.54
N TRP A 124 8.87 -5.21 -0.23
CA TRP A 124 8.74 -3.75 -0.29
C TRP A 124 7.60 -3.28 -1.20
N ILE A 125 7.17 -4.12 -2.15
CA ILE A 125 6.08 -3.80 -3.07
C ILE A 125 4.75 -4.20 -2.44
N ILE A 126 4.66 -5.41 -1.87
CA ILE A 126 3.44 -5.88 -1.20
C ILE A 126 3.80 -6.69 0.05
N PRO A 127 3.34 -6.25 1.24
CA PRO A 127 3.50 -7.01 2.48
C PRO A 127 2.87 -8.42 2.43
N GLU A 128 1.82 -8.60 1.64
CA GLU A 128 1.18 -9.89 1.32
C GLU A 128 1.96 -10.74 0.31
N GLY A 129 2.96 -10.20 -0.39
CA GLY A 129 3.90 -11.02 -1.17
C GLY A 129 4.69 -12.03 -0.32
N ARG A 130 4.57 -11.93 1.02
CA ARG A 130 5.08 -12.84 2.03
C ARG A 130 4.23 -14.09 2.28
N TRP A 131 3.14 -14.32 1.55
CA TRP A 131 2.48 -15.63 1.51
C TRP A 131 3.49 -16.63 0.90
N ARG A 132 4.33 -17.21 1.77
CA ARG A 132 5.45 -18.06 1.37
C ARG A 132 4.90 -19.42 0.98
N GLU A 133 5.27 -19.90 -0.20
CA GLU A 133 5.16 -21.33 -0.53
C GLU A 133 6.00 -22.20 0.42
N GLU A 134 7.00 -21.58 1.06
CA GLU A 134 7.91 -22.22 1.98
C GLU A 134 7.29 -22.36 3.39
N ARG A 135 6.84 -23.58 3.72
CA ARG A 135 6.33 -24.03 5.03
C ARG A 135 7.34 -23.90 6.20
N VAL A 136 8.50 -23.29 5.98
CA VAL A 136 9.62 -23.21 6.94
C VAL A 136 9.37 -22.18 8.04
N CYS A 137 8.50 -21.20 7.80
CA CYS A 137 7.98 -20.31 8.84
C CYS A 137 6.47 -20.32 8.69
N GLY A 138 5.74 -20.95 9.61
CA GLY A 138 4.29 -21.20 9.57
C GLY A 138 3.36 -19.97 9.54
N LYS A 139 3.71 -18.94 8.78
CA LYS A 139 2.83 -17.83 8.40
C LYS A 139 1.95 -18.34 7.26
N GLY A 140 0.63 -18.21 7.45
CA GLY A 140 -0.41 -19.04 6.85
C GLY A 140 -0.45 -19.11 5.31
N SER A 141 -1.26 -20.04 4.81
CA SER A 141 -1.60 -20.16 3.39
C SER A 141 -2.29 -18.89 2.90
N HIS A 142 -2.03 -18.47 1.65
CA HIS A 142 -2.77 -17.39 0.99
C HIS A 142 -4.28 -17.66 1.09
N LYS A 143 -5.04 -16.64 1.51
CA LYS A 143 -6.51 -16.67 1.52
C LYS A 143 -7.03 -15.81 0.37
N PRO A 144 -7.82 -16.38 -0.55
CA PRO A 144 -8.41 -15.63 -1.66
C PRO A 144 -9.18 -14.40 -1.17
N LEU A 145 -9.07 -13.27 -1.88
CA LEU A 145 -9.63 -11.98 -1.50
C LEU A 145 -11.13 -12.03 -1.22
N CYS A 146 -11.90 -12.68 -2.09
CA CYS A 146 -13.35 -12.78 -1.95
C CYS A 146 -13.79 -13.58 -0.71
N LYS A 147 -12.88 -14.32 -0.06
CA LYS A 147 -13.16 -15.06 1.18
C LYS A 147 -12.78 -14.27 2.44
N ARG A 148 -12.17 -13.10 2.30
CA ARG A 148 -11.67 -12.29 3.42
C ARG A 148 -12.80 -11.47 4.04
N PRO A 149 -12.63 -11.02 5.30
CA PRO A 149 -13.52 -10.02 5.88
C PRO A 149 -13.57 -8.79 4.97
N VAL A 150 -14.74 -8.18 4.88
CA VAL A 150 -14.97 -6.94 4.13
C VAL A 150 -14.93 -5.73 5.05
N GLU A 151 -14.66 -4.56 4.49
CA GLU A 151 -14.80 -3.30 5.20
C GLU A 151 -16.26 -3.04 5.60
N LEU A 152 -16.44 -2.35 6.72
CA LEU A 152 -17.74 -1.87 7.16
C LEU A 152 -18.31 -0.89 6.14
N THR A 153 -19.63 -0.93 5.98
CA THR A 153 -20.39 0.05 5.21
C THR A 153 -20.24 1.46 5.78
N VAL A 154 -20.58 2.47 5.00
CA VAL A 154 -20.50 3.87 5.43
C VAL A 154 -21.44 4.11 6.61
N GLU A 155 -22.63 3.53 6.57
CA GLU A 155 -23.65 3.59 7.61
C GLU A 155 -23.14 2.97 8.91
N GLU A 156 -22.56 1.76 8.85
CA GLU A 156 -21.96 1.10 10.01
C GLU A 156 -20.77 1.87 10.58
N ARG A 157 -19.95 2.49 9.72
CA ARG A 157 -18.85 3.37 10.15
C ARG A 157 -19.39 4.59 10.91
N LEU A 158 -20.41 5.26 10.36
CA LEU A 158 -21.04 6.42 10.99
C LEU A 158 -21.66 6.07 12.34
N ASP A 159 -22.34 4.94 12.44
CA ASP A 159 -22.93 4.48 13.70
C ASP A 159 -21.86 4.11 14.74
N ARG A 160 -20.74 3.52 14.30
CA ARG A 160 -19.58 3.30 15.16
C ARG A 160 -18.97 4.61 15.66
N PHE A 161 -18.89 5.63 14.81
CA PHE A 161 -18.44 6.97 15.21
C PHE A 161 -19.40 7.61 16.22
N LYS A 162 -20.72 7.53 16.00
CA LYS A 162 -21.74 8.02 16.95
C LYS A 162 -21.61 7.33 18.31
N ARG A 163 -21.55 5.98 18.33
CA ARG A 163 -21.36 5.19 19.57
C ARG A 163 -20.08 5.55 20.32
N LYS A 164 -18.99 5.81 19.59
CA LYS A 164 -17.73 6.23 20.20
C LYS A 164 -17.83 7.62 20.84
N LYS A 165 -18.62 8.53 20.24
CA LYS A 165 -18.87 9.86 20.77
C LYS A 165 -19.74 9.83 22.04
N THR A 166 -20.83 9.06 22.03
CA THR A 166 -21.67 8.89 23.24
C THR A 166 -20.90 8.20 24.37
N GLY A 167 -20.09 7.18 24.08
CA GLY A 167 -19.27 6.51 25.10
C GLY A 167 -18.17 7.40 25.71
N SER A 168 -17.63 8.37 24.95
CA SER A 168 -16.65 9.34 25.48
C SER A 168 -17.27 10.47 26.28
N GLU A 169 -18.54 10.81 26.01
CA GLU A 169 -19.29 11.81 26.79
C GLU A 169 -19.70 11.22 28.16
N ASP A 170 -20.07 9.94 28.22
CA ASP A 170 -20.44 9.25 29.46
C ASP A 170 -19.26 8.96 30.42
N GLU A 171 -18.03 8.73 29.93
CA GLU A 171 -16.83 8.55 30.79
C GLU A 171 -16.35 9.85 31.46
N SER A 172 -16.75 11.01 30.95
CA SER A 172 -16.42 12.32 31.54
C SER A 172 -17.37 12.76 32.67
N ALA A 173 -18.40 11.96 32.96
CA ALA A 173 -19.47 12.28 33.91
C ALA A 173 -19.49 11.38 35.16
N LEU A 174 -18.34 10.87 35.60
CA LEU A 174 -18.21 10.23 36.92
C LEU A 174 -18.07 11.32 38.01
N PRO A 175 -18.99 11.42 38.99
CA PRO A 175 -18.85 12.37 40.08
C PRO A 175 -17.70 11.95 41.00
N THR A 176 -16.78 12.87 41.27
CA THR A 176 -15.85 12.79 42.41
C THR A 176 -16.66 12.86 43.70
N ASP A 177 -16.97 11.71 44.30
CA ASP A 177 -17.57 11.66 45.63
C ASP A 177 -16.46 11.56 46.68
N HIS A 178 -15.92 12.72 47.07
CA HIS A 178 -15.17 12.85 48.32
C HIS A 178 -16.19 13.00 49.45
N LYS A 179 -16.35 11.96 50.27
CA LYS A 179 -16.81 12.10 51.66
C LYS A 179 -15.89 11.38 52.63
N ASN A 180 -15.63 12.13 53.68
CA ASN A 180 -14.65 11.98 54.74
C ASN A 180 -15.20 11.16 55.91
N GLU A 181 -14.28 10.75 56.80
CA GLU A 181 -14.42 10.51 58.25
C GLU A 181 -14.86 9.14 58.81
N ASN A 182 -13.83 8.46 59.39
CA ASN A 182 -13.70 7.97 60.77
C ASN A 182 -14.80 7.10 61.42
N LYS A 183 -14.38 5.88 61.85
CA LYS A 183 -14.51 5.38 63.25
C LYS A 183 -13.75 4.06 63.48
N THR A 184 -12.73 4.16 64.34
CA THR A 184 -12.31 3.28 65.46
C THR A 184 -12.77 1.81 65.49
N VAL A 185 -11.82 0.85 65.53
CA VAL A 185 -11.33 0.15 66.75
C VAL A 185 -9.83 -0.10 66.57
#